data_AF-A0A538CNV7-F1
#
_entry.id   AF-A0A538CNV7-F1
#
_cell.length_a   1.000
_cell.length_b   1.000
_cell.length_c   1.000
_cell.angle_alpha   90.00
_cell.angle_beta   90.00
_cell.angle_gamma   90.00
#
_symmetry.space_group_name_H-M   'P 1'
#
loop_
_entity.id
_entity.type
_entity.pdbx_description
1 polymer ?
#
loop_
_entity_poly.entity_id
_entity_poly.type
_entity_poly.pdbx_seq_one_letter_code
_entity_poly.pdbx_strand_id
1 'polypeptide(L)'
;KPPRVKLFKRTRLASPGYIFLAPKKNVVQGGPLILDNRGRVIWFLPVDRRGVTDFRVQHYRGKPLLTWWRGKSADGSRLGRYSIYDSFYRLIAYVRPGNGLSGDMHEFVITPRNTALMTLSHRVRVKSRSVLEGAFQEVDIRTGHVLFEWHSIDHVPLVESYYHLPRNPDTTYDYFHINSIDVDRG
;
A
#
# COMPACT_ATOMS: atom_id res chain seq x y z
N LYS A 1 -23.67 -1.83 1.78
CA LYS A 1 -23.78 -1.58 3.24
C LYS A 1 -22.39 -1.65 3.88
N PRO A 2 -21.99 -0.65 4.68
CA PRO A 2 -20.71 -0.68 5.39
C PRO A 2 -20.61 -1.91 6.31
N PRO A 3 -19.40 -2.46 6.52
CA PRO A 3 -19.20 -3.56 7.45
C PRO A 3 -19.56 -3.14 8.88
N ARG A 4 -20.13 -4.08 9.65
CA ARG A 4 -20.45 -3.83 11.06
C ARG A 4 -19.17 -3.78 11.88
N VAL A 5 -19.00 -2.72 12.66
CA VAL A 5 -17.89 -2.57 13.59
C VAL A 5 -18.41 -2.63 15.02
N LYS A 6 -17.80 -3.46 15.85
CA LYS A 6 -18.10 -3.59 17.27
C LYS A 6 -16.99 -2.92 18.07
N LEU A 7 -17.36 -1.92 18.87
CA LEU A 7 -16.47 -1.30 19.85
C LEU A 7 -16.54 -2.10 21.15
N PHE A 8 -15.43 -2.71 21.54
CA PHE A 8 -15.34 -3.49 22.79
C PHE A 8 -15.12 -2.62 24.02
N LYS A 9 -14.47 -1.46 23.87
CA LYS A 9 -14.21 -0.52 24.96
C LYS A 9 -14.55 0.90 24.49
N ARG A 10 -15.28 1.63 25.33
CA ARG A 10 -15.57 3.06 25.15
C ARG A 10 -14.99 3.80 26.34
N THR A 11 -14.32 4.91 26.09
CA THR A 11 -13.74 5.75 27.13
C THR A 11 -13.91 7.22 26.75
N ARG A 12 -14.13 8.07 27.76
CA ARG A 12 -14.11 9.53 27.57
C ARG A 12 -12.70 10.07 27.33
N LEU A 13 -11.67 9.25 27.57
CA LEU A 13 -10.26 9.58 27.37
C LEU A 13 -9.77 9.28 25.95
N ALA A 14 -10.65 8.89 25.02
CA ALA A 14 -10.24 8.65 23.64
C ALA A 14 -9.85 9.97 22.97
N SER A 15 -8.66 10.02 22.36
CA SER A 15 -8.24 11.18 21.58
C SER A 15 -9.29 11.55 20.54
N PRO A 16 -9.68 12.83 20.41
CA PRO A 16 -10.59 13.25 19.36
C PRO A 16 -10.06 12.86 17.98
N GLY A 17 -10.94 12.44 17.07
CA GLY A 17 -10.53 12.15 15.70
C GLY A 17 -11.38 11.09 15.01
N TYR A 18 -10.84 10.65 13.87
CA TYR A 18 -11.41 9.62 13.03
C TYR A 18 -10.53 8.37 13.01
N ILE A 19 -11.17 7.23 12.84
CA ILE A 19 -10.53 5.92 12.69
C ILE A 19 -10.63 5.51 11.23
N PHE A 20 -9.49 5.22 10.61
CA PHE A 20 -9.38 4.84 9.20
C PHE A 20 -9.16 3.33 9.10
N LEU A 21 -10.05 2.64 8.39
CA LEU A 21 -10.05 1.18 8.25
C LEU A 21 -10.15 0.77 6.78
N ALA A 22 -9.54 -0.36 6.43
CA ALA A 22 -9.67 -0.99 5.10
C ALA A 22 -10.10 -2.48 5.21
N PRO A 23 -11.38 -2.77 5.51
CA PRO A 23 -11.85 -4.15 5.62
C PRO A 23 -11.80 -4.88 4.27
N LYS A 24 -11.26 -6.11 4.21
CA LYS A 24 -10.95 -6.79 2.92
C LYS A 24 -11.21 -8.30 2.82
N LYS A 25 -11.44 -9.05 3.91
CA LYS A 25 -11.60 -10.53 3.86
C LYS A 25 -13.01 -11.02 4.23
N ASN A 26 -13.37 -10.89 5.50
CA ASN A 26 -14.62 -11.45 6.05
C ASN A 26 -15.76 -10.42 6.07
N VAL A 27 -15.97 -9.73 4.94
CA VAL A 27 -16.96 -8.65 4.83
C VAL A 27 -17.76 -8.78 3.54
N VAL A 28 -19.04 -8.38 3.57
CA VAL A 28 -19.89 -8.39 2.37
C VAL A 28 -19.32 -7.46 1.30
N GLN A 29 -18.91 -6.25 1.69
CA GLN A 29 -18.20 -5.27 0.88
C GLN A 29 -16.93 -4.81 1.60
N GLY A 30 -15.83 -4.69 0.86
CA GLY A 30 -14.59 -4.09 1.37
C GLY A 30 -14.53 -2.60 1.05
N GLY A 31 -13.46 -1.94 1.47
CA GLY A 31 -13.21 -0.54 1.10
C GLY A 31 -12.68 0.33 2.22
N PRO A 32 -12.21 1.54 1.88
CA PRO A 32 -11.83 2.53 2.88
C PRO A 32 -13.08 2.96 3.65
N LEU A 33 -12.97 2.93 4.98
CA LEU A 33 -14.03 3.19 5.93
C LEU A 33 -13.51 4.15 6.99
N ILE A 34 -14.22 5.26 7.17
CA ILE A 34 -13.95 6.24 8.22
C ILE A 34 -15.04 6.11 9.28
N LEU A 35 -14.61 5.93 10.52
CA LEU A 35 -15.48 5.95 11.70
C LEU A 35 -15.12 7.11 12.61
N ASP A 36 -16.07 7.55 13.42
CA ASP A 36 -15.75 8.34 14.60
C ASP A 36 -15.45 7.43 15.82
N ASN A 37 -15.06 8.06 16.93
CA ASN A 37 -14.77 7.37 18.19
C ASN A 37 -15.98 6.66 18.83
N ARG A 38 -17.20 6.86 18.30
CA ARG A 38 -18.42 6.16 18.72
C ARG A 38 -18.75 4.98 17.81
N GLY A 39 -17.94 4.75 16.76
CA GLY A 39 -18.12 3.68 15.78
C GLY A 39 -19.20 4.01 14.74
N ARG A 40 -19.60 5.29 14.63
CA ARG A 40 -20.52 5.74 13.59
C ARG A 40 -19.74 5.90 12.29
N VAL A 41 -20.35 5.46 11.19
CA VAL A 41 -19.76 5.60 9.85
C VAL A 41 -19.83 7.06 9.44
N ILE A 42 -18.67 7.65 9.17
CA ILE A 42 -18.54 9.00 8.61
C ILE A 42 -18.50 8.93 7.09
N TRP A 43 -17.73 7.98 6.55
CA TRP A 43 -17.64 7.74 5.11
C TRP A 43 -17.28 6.29 4.82
N PHE A 44 -17.81 5.75 3.73
CA PHE A 44 -17.47 4.42 3.24
C PHE A 44 -17.55 4.39 1.72
N LEU A 45 -16.47 3.97 1.07
CA LEU A 45 -16.48 3.69 -0.36
C LEU A 45 -16.52 2.18 -0.57
N PRO A 46 -17.70 1.59 -0.85
CA PRO A 46 -17.79 0.17 -1.09
C PRO A 46 -17.05 -0.19 -2.37
N VAL A 47 -16.21 -1.21 -2.27
CA VAL A 47 -15.54 -1.85 -3.38
C VAL A 47 -15.68 -3.36 -3.26
N ASP A 48 -15.41 -4.09 -4.34
CA ASP A 48 -15.35 -5.55 -4.26
C ASP A 48 -14.30 -5.97 -3.21
N ARG A 49 -14.38 -7.23 -2.72
CA ARG A 49 -13.52 -7.75 -1.65
C ARG A 49 -12.02 -7.80 -2.01
N ARG A 50 -11.61 -7.42 -3.23
CA ARG A 50 -10.23 -7.55 -3.69
C ARG A 50 -9.38 -6.40 -3.17
N GLY A 51 -8.59 -6.68 -2.12
CA GLY A 51 -7.40 -5.93 -1.73
C GLY A 51 -7.59 -4.41 -1.60
N VAL A 52 -8.07 -3.95 -0.45
CA VAL A 52 -7.84 -2.57 0.00
C VAL A 52 -6.94 -2.63 1.21
N THR A 53 -5.85 -1.89 1.18
CA THR A 53 -4.93 -1.77 2.31
C THR A 53 -4.46 -0.34 2.42
N ASP A 54 -3.76 -0.09 3.51
CA ASP A 54 -3.00 1.14 3.65
C ASP A 54 -3.86 2.42 3.59
N PHE A 55 -5.06 2.35 4.17
CA PHE A 55 -5.96 3.51 4.20
C PHE A 55 -5.57 4.47 5.31
N ARG A 56 -5.02 5.62 4.94
CA ARG A 56 -4.52 6.65 5.87
C ARG A 56 -4.72 8.06 5.32
N VAL A 57 -4.56 9.05 6.21
CA VAL A 57 -4.45 10.47 5.82
C VAL A 57 -2.98 10.78 5.52
N GLN A 58 -2.73 11.49 4.42
CA GLN A 58 -1.42 12.00 4.05
C GLN A 58 -1.53 13.46 3.61
N HIS A 59 -0.39 14.13 3.36
CA HIS A 59 -0.37 15.51 2.91
C HIS A 59 0.31 15.63 1.55
N TYR A 60 -0.28 16.41 0.65
CA TYR A 60 0.32 16.79 -0.63
C TYR A 60 0.12 18.28 -0.84
N ARG A 61 1.22 18.99 -1.00
CA ARG A 61 1.27 20.47 -1.13
C ARG A 61 0.52 21.15 0.01
N GLY A 62 0.73 20.67 1.23
CA GLY A 62 0.10 21.17 2.46
C GLY A 62 -1.39 20.82 2.64
N LYS A 63 -2.01 20.12 1.68
CA LYS A 63 -3.43 19.75 1.76
C LYS A 63 -3.59 18.31 2.26
N PRO A 64 -4.51 18.05 3.20
CA PRO A 64 -4.80 16.70 3.66
C PRO A 64 -5.51 15.92 2.54
N LEU A 65 -5.12 14.67 2.39
CA LEU A 65 -5.63 13.73 1.40
C LEU A 65 -5.86 12.37 2.04
N LEU A 66 -6.71 11.58 1.41
CA LEU A 66 -6.92 10.18 1.72
C LEU A 66 -6.21 9.31 0.70
N THR A 67 -5.44 8.34 1.18
CA THR A 67 -4.71 7.42 0.32
C THR A 67 -5.00 5.98 0.69
N TRP A 68 -5.02 5.07 -0.28
CA TRP A 68 -5.02 3.64 -0.03
C TRP A 68 -4.53 2.86 -1.24
N TRP A 69 -3.97 1.68 -1.00
CA TRP A 69 -3.68 0.73 -2.06
C TRP A 69 -4.94 -0.05 -2.45
N ARG A 70 -5.06 -0.31 -3.75
CA ARG A 70 -6.11 -1.13 -4.34
C ARG A 70 -5.49 -2.20 -5.25
N GLY A 71 -5.77 -3.46 -4.92
CA GLY A 71 -5.44 -4.63 -5.73
C GLY A 71 -6.43 -4.88 -6.86
N LYS A 72 -6.12 -5.90 -7.70
CA LYS A 72 -6.85 -6.28 -8.92
C LYS A 72 -8.36 -6.06 -8.85
N SER A 73 -8.89 -5.25 -9.77
CA SER A 73 -10.33 -5.16 -10.07
C SER A 73 -10.84 -6.44 -10.77
N ALA A 74 -12.16 -6.63 -10.80
CA ALA A 74 -12.83 -7.75 -11.44
C ALA A 74 -12.48 -7.91 -12.95
N ASP A 75 -12.08 -6.83 -13.60
CA ASP A 75 -11.72 -6.75 -15.03
C ASP A 75 -10.33 -7.32 -15.38
N GLY A 76 -9.56 -7.81 -14.39
CA GLY A 76 -8.27 -8.43 -14.65
C GLY A 76 -7.14 -7.46 -15.01
N SER A 77 -7.35 -6.14 -14.92
CA SER A 77 -6.26 -5.17 -15.07
C SER A 77 -5.19 -5.42 -14.01
N ARG A 78 -4.02 -5.80 -14.51
CA ARG A 78 -2.82 -6.12 -13.72
C ARG A 78 -2.32 -4.82 -13.08
N LEU A 79 -1.68 -4.99 -11.93
CA LEU A 79 -0.94 -3.99 -11.16
C LEU A 79 -1.77 -3.24 -10.12
N GLY A 80 -1.37 -3.43 -8.85
CA GLY A 80 -1.89 -2.67 -7.72
C GLY A 80 -1.62 -1.18 -7.91
N ARG A 81 -2.57 -0.34 -7.48
CA ARG A 81 -2.50 1.13 -7.63
C ARG A 81 -2.82 1.83 -6.32
N TYR A 82 -2.31 3.03 -6.16
CA TYR A 82 -2.60 3.87 -5.00
C TYR A 82 -3.61 4.93 -5.39
N SER A 83 -4.75 4.93 -4.70
CA SER A 83 -5.81 5.91 -4.91
C SER A 83 -5.53 7.13 -4.05
N ILE A 84 -5.71 8.32 -4.61
CA ILE A 84 -5.59 9.59 -3.87
C ILE A 84 -6.93 10.32 -3.98
N TYR A 85 -7.49 10.69 -2.83
CA TYR A 85 -8.77 11.36 -2.70
C TYR A 85 -8.62 12.66 -1.89
N ASP A 86 -9.42 13.66 -2.23
CA ASP A 86 -9.47 14.92 -1.47
C ASP A 86 -10.32 14.81 -0.19
N SER A 87 -10.34 15.88 0.59
CA SER A 87 -11.13 15.99 1.83
C SER A 87 -12.65 15.99 1.61
N PHE A 88 -13.10 16.10 0.36
CA PHE A 88 -14.51 15.98 -0.04
C PHE A 88 -14.83 14.57 -0.56
N TYR A 89 -13.92 13.61 -0.37
CA TYR A 89 -14.06 12.22 -0.78
C TYR A 89 -14.17 12.02 -2.30
N ARG A 90 -13.53 12.90 -3.08
CA ARG A 90 -13.46 12.78 -4.53
C ARG A 90 -12.09 12.25 -4.95
N LEU A 91 -12.09 11.30 -5.90
CA LEU A 91 -10.86 10.80 -6.51
C LEU A 91 -10.16 11.94 -7.25
N ILE A 92 -8.88 12.16 -6.96
CA ILE A 92 -8.06 13.17 -7.65
C ILE A 92 -6.96 12.56 -8.51
N ALA A 93 -6.42 11.39 -8.14
CA ALA A 93 -5.37 10.73 -8.90
C ALA A 93 -5.26 9.24 -8.57
N TYR A 94 -4.67 8.50 -9.51
CA TYR A 94 -4.07 7.20 -9.25
C TYR A 94 -2.56 7.31 -9.42
N VAL A 95 -1.81 6.77 -8.48
CA VAL A 95 -0.35 6.64 -8.59
C VAL A 95 0.00 5.18 -8.83
N ARG A 96 0.97 4.95 -9.70
CA ARG A 96 1.55 3.65 -10.01
C ARG A 96 3.06 3.76 -10.11
N PRO A 97 3.78 2.66 -9.86
CA PRO A 97 5.19 2.55 -10.23
C PRO A 97 5.37 2.67 -11.74
N GLY A 98 6.55 3.12 -12.15
CA GLY A 98 6.98 3.11 -13.54
C GLY A 98 7.62 1.79 -13.95
N ASN A 99 8.24 1.78 -15.14
CA ASN A 99 9.06 0.66 -15.66
C ASN A 99 8.32 -0.70 -15.75
N GLY A 100 6.98 -0.67 -15.84
CA GLY A 100 6.16 -1.88 -15.91
C GLY A 100 6.02 -2.64 -14.58
N LEU A 101 6.49 -2.06 -13.47
CA LEU A 101 6.42 -2.65 -12.13
C LEU A 101 5.03 -2.49 -11.51
N SER A 102 4.73 -3.32 -10.50
CA SER A 102 3.47 -3.26 -9.74
C SER A 102 3.70 -2.77 -8.32
N GLY A 103 2.86 -1.83 -7.88
CA GLY A 103 2.79 -1.42 -6.48
C GLY A 103 2.26 -2.57 -5.64
N ASP A 104 2.92 -2.90 -4.54
CA ASP A 104 2.41 -3.87 -3.58
C ASP A 104 1.50 -3.21 -2.53
N MET A 105 0.93 -4.03 -1.66
CA MET A 105 -0.13 -3.63 -0.73
C MET A 105 0.38 -3.11 0.61
N HIS A 106 1.69 -3.01 0.80
CA HIS A 106 2.28 -2.80 2.12
C HIS A 106 2.43 -1.32 2.46
N GLU A 107 3.11 -0.53 1.62
CA GLU A 107 3.44 0.85 1.97
C GLU A 107 3.31 1.83 0.79
N PHE A 108 2.67 2.96 1.08
CA PHE A 108 2.60 4.14 0.22
C PHE A 108 2.73 5.42 1.04
N VAL A 109 3.77 6.21 0.77
CA VAL A 109 4.06 7.45 1.48
C VAL A 109 4.15 8.61 0.50
N ILE A 110 3.41 9.69 0.74
CA ILE A 110 3.66 10.98 0.11
C ILE A 110 4.74 11.68 0.91
N THR A 111 5.89 11.90 0.28
CA THR A 111 7.07 12.48 0.93
C THR A 111 6.87 13.98 1.19
N PRO A 112 7.68 14.60 2.07
CA PRO A 112 7.71 16.06 2.24
C PRO A 112 8.00 16.84 0.95
N ARG A 113 8.66 16.20 -0.03
CA ARG A 113 8.94 16.78 -1.36
C ARG A 113 7.75 16.71 -2.32
N ASN A 114 6.61 16.18 -1.88
CA ASN A 114 5.41 15.98 -2.71
C ASN A 114 5.61 14.97 -3.84
N THR A 115 6.39 13.94 -3.57
CA THR A 115 6.55 12.75 -4.42
C THR A 115 5.89 11.56 -3.72
N ALA A 116 5.71 10.45 -4.42
CA ALA A 116 5.18 9.22 -3.83
C ALA A 116 6.27 8.16 -3.75
N LEU A 117 6.45 7.59 -2.56
CA LEU A 117 7.33 6.48 -2.27
C LEU A 117 6.49 5.23 -2.03
N MET A 118 6.84 4.11 -2.64
CA MET A 118 6.05 2.87 -2.52
C MET A 118 6.89 1.60 -2.66
N THR A 119 6.47 0.56 -1.96
CA THR A 119 7.07 -0.77 -1.99
C THR A 119 6.56 -1.60 -3.16
N LEU A 120 7.45 -2.45 -3.66
CA LEU A 120 7.29 -3.28 -4.83
C LEU A 120 7.83 -4.68 -4.51
N SER A 121 7.25 -5.70 -5.13
CA SER A 121 7.89 -7.00 -5.25
C SER A 121 8.02 -7.36 -6.72
N HIS A 122 9.23 -7.72 -7.13
CA HIS A 122 9.53 -8.04 -8.51
C HIS A 122 10.18 -9.42 -8.61
N ARG A 123 9.83 -10.18 -9.65
CA ARG A 123 10.38 -11.53 -9.83
C ARG A 123 11.53 -11.48 -10.81
N VAL A 124 12.72 -11.83 -10.34
CA VAL A 124 13.95 -11.88 -11.13
C VAL A 124 14.48 -13.30 -11.20
N ARG A 125 15.39 -13.55 -12.15
CA ARG A 125 16.14 -14.80 -12.24
C ARG A 125 17.57 -14.56 -11.76
N VAL A 126 17.97 -15.30 -10.73
CA VAL A 126 19.35 -15.31 -10.24
C VAL A 126 19.90 -16.71 -10.49
N LYS A 127 20.84 -16.82 -11.43
CA LYS A 127 21.27 -18.10 -12.01
C LYS A 127 20.04 -18.87 -12.54
N SER A 128 19.81 -20.09 -12.08
CA SER A 128 18.67 -20.93 -12.46
C SER A 128 17.44 -20.78 -11.54
N ARG A 129 17.47 -19.89 -10.54
CA ARG A 129 16.40 -19.76 -9.54
C ARG A 129 15.51 -18.55 -9.77
N SER A 130 14.22 -18.74 -9.54
CA SER A 130 13.22 -17.68 -9.42
C SER A 130 13.33 -17.02 -8.04
N VAL A 131 13.57 -15.72 -8.01
CA VAL A 131 13.73 -14.94 -6.79
C VAL A 131 12.69 -13.83 -6.80
N LEU A 132 12.03 -13.61 -5.67
CA LEU A 132 11.23 -12.41 -5.46
C LEU A 132 12.12 -11.42 -4.71
N GLU A 133 12.48 -10.33 -5.37
CA GLU A 133 13.19 -9.22 -4.74
C GLU A 133 12.20 -8.24 -4.12
N GLY A 134 12.68 -7.56 -3.08
CA GLY A 134 12.04 -6.36 -2.57
C GLY A 134 12.61 -5.15 -3.30
N ALA A 135 11.74 -4.28 -3.79
CA ALA A 135 12.14 -3.06 -4.43
C ALA A 135 11.26 -1.91 -3.94
N PHE A 136 11.68 -0.68 -4.22
CA PHE A 136 10.83 0.48 -4.02
C PHE A 136 11.13 1.56 -5.06
N GLN A 137 10.15 2.42 -5.29
CA GLN A 137 10.30 3.58 -6.17
C GLN A 137 9.83 4.85 -5.49
N GLU A 138 10.52 5.95 -5.77
CA GLU A 138 9.99 7.31 -5.62
C GLU A 138 9.56 7.82 -6.99
N VAL A 139 8.32 8.30 -7.11
CA VAL A 139 7.75 8.82 -8.36
C VAL A 139 7.17 10.22 -8.18
N ASP A 140 7.22 11.04 -9.21
CA ASP A 140 6.49 12.30 -9.24
C ASP A 140 4.99 12.02 -9.43
N ILE A 141 4.16 12.47 -8.48
CA ILE A 141 2.72 12.18 -8.45
C ILE A 141 1.99 12.75 -9.66
N ARG A 142 2.46 13.88 -10.21
CA ARG A 142 1.77 14.61 -11.28
C ARG A 142 2.06 14.02 -12.67
N THR A 143 3.31 13.62 -12.89
CA THR A 143 3.83 13.17 -14.19
C THR A 143 3.94 11.65 -14.28
N GLY A 144 4.02 10.96 -13.14
CA GLY A 144 4.28 9.52 -13.09
C GLY A 144 5.73 9.15 -13.39
N HIS A 145 6.64 10.12 -13.49
CA HIS A 145 8.06 9.85 -13.74
C HIS A 145 8.71 9.19 -12.52
N VAL A 146 9.48 8.13 -12.77
CA VAL A 146 10.34 7.52 -11.74
C VAL A 146 11.50 8.47 -11.46
N LEU A 147 11.61 8.88 -10.20
CA LEU A 147 12.68 9.75 -9.71
C LEU A 147 13.80 8.93 -9.07
N PHE A 148 13.43 7.81 -8.46
CA PHE A 148 14.35 6.87 -7.84
C PHE A 148 13.76 5.46 -7.89
N GLU A 149 14.62 4.47 -8.08
CA GLU A 149 14.28 3.05 -8.08
C GLU A 149 15.42 2.31 -7.40
N TRP A 150 15.07 1.40 -6.49
CA TRP A 150 16.03 0.60 -5.74
C TRP A 150 15.59 -0.86 -5.73
N HIS A 151 16.56 -1.75 -5.92
CA HIS A 151 16.36 -3.19 -6.07
C HIS A 151 17.22 -3.93 -5.05
N SER A 152 16.62 -4.77 -4.20
CA SER A 152 17.38 -5.47 -3.17
C SER A 152 18.46 -6.37 -3.76
N ILE A 153 18.27 -6.87 -4.99
CA ILE A 153 19.23 -7.78 -5.61
C ILE A 153 20.60 -7.14 -5.91
N ASP A 154 20.63 -5.81 -6.05
CA ASP A 154 21.86 -5.06 -6.32
C ASP A 154 22.63 -4.73 -5.04
N HIS A 155 22.02 -4.91 -3.87
CA HIS A 155 22.54 -4.39 -2.60
C HIS A 155 22.60 -5.41 -1.47
N VAL A 156 21.75 -6.44 -1.47
CA VAL A 156 21.63 -7.43 -0.40
C VAL A 156 21.83 -8.84 -0.96
N PRO A 157 22.93 -9.52 -0.62
CA PRO A 157 23.14 -10.92 -0.98
C PRO A 157 22.04 -11.84 -0.50
N LEU A 158 21.64 -12.82 -1.34
CA LEU A 158 20.63 -13.83 -0.99
C LEU A 158 20.95 -14.60 0.29
N VAL A 159 22.23 -14.75 0.62
CA VAL A 159 22.69 -15.50 1.79
C VAL A 159 22.43 -14.78 3.11
N GLU A 160 22.13 -13.49 3.08
CA GLU A 160 21.75 -12.71 4.27
C GLU A 160 20.30 -12.92 4.69
N SER A 161 19.50 -13.59 3.84
CA SER A 161 18.12 -13.90 4.17
C SER A 161 18.02 -14.91 5.31
N TYR A 162 17.28 -14.52 6.35
CA TYR A 162 16.83 -15.43 7.42
C TYR A 162 15.82 -16.46 6.92
N TYR A 163 15.12 -16.18 5.81
CA TYR A 163 14.28 -17.17 5.15
C TYR A 163 15.17 -18.17 4.40
N HIS A 164 15.04 -19.46 4.69
CA HIS A 164 15.86 -20.48 4.07
C HIS A 164 15.58 -20.61 2.57
N LEU A 165 16.64 -20.81 1.79
CA LEU A 165 16.53 -21.12 0.37
C LEU A 165 15.62 -22.36 0.17
N PRO A 166 14.53 -22.26 -0.63
CA PRO A 166 13.63 -23.37 -0.86
C PRO A 166 14.35 -24.57 -1.48
N ARG A 167 14.10 -25.78 -0.93
CA ARG A 167 14.65 -27.03 -1.46
C ARG A 167 14.16 -27.31 -2.88
N ASN A 168 12.88 -27.08 -3.14
CA ASN A 168 12.31 -27.18 -4.49
C ASN A 168 12.77 -25.98 -5.34
N PRO A 169 13.53 -26.18 -6.44
CA PRO A 169 14.02 -25.10 -7.29
C PRO A 169 12.91 -24.34 -8.03
N ASP A 170 11.71 -24.91 -8.18
CA ASP A 170 10.56 -24.25 -8.81
C ASP A 170 9.83 -23.28 -7.86
N THR A 171 10.12 -23.37 -6.56
CA THR A 171 9.56 -22.44 -5.57
C THR A 171 10.30 -21.11 -5.67
N THR A 172 9.56 -20.02 -5.87
CA THR A 172 10.15 -18.68 -5.88
C THR A 172 10.69 -18.36 -4.49
N TYR A 173 11.95 -17.93 -4.43
CA TYR A 173 12.60 -17.57 -3.18
C TYR A 173 12.32 -16.09 -2.83
N ASP A 174 11.46 -15.87 -1.85
CA ASP A 174 11.15 -14.55 -1.29
C ASP A 174 12.15 -14.22 -0.18
N TYR A 175 13.34 -13.80 -0.58
CA TYR A 175 14.48 -13.63 0.33
C TYR A 175 14.50 -12.27 1.02
N PHE A 176 13.85 -11.26 0.42
CA PHE A 176 13.87 -9.89 0.90
C PHE A 176 12.48 -9.25 0.76
N HIS A 177 11.65 -9.46 1.77
CA HIS A 177 10.24 -9.06 1.74
C HIS A 177 10.05 -7.69 2.40
N ILE A 178 10.10 -6.62 1.61
CA ILE A 178 9.88 -5.26 2.12
C ILE A 178 8.39 -5.08 2.44
N ASN A 179 8.11 -4.69 3.68
CA ASN A 179 6.76 -4.42 4.17
C ASN A 179 6.55 -2.97 4.58
N SER A 180 7.62 -2.18 4.67
CA SER A 180 7.55 -0.78 5.04
C SER A 180 8.77 -0.04 4.54
N ILE A 181 8.61 1.26 4.32
CA ILE A 181 9.64 2.20 3.93
C ILE A 181 9.26 3.58 4.48
N ASP A 182 10.24 4.37 4.89
CA ASP A 182 10.05 5.78 5.23
C ASP A 182 11.23 6.62 4.74
N VAL A 183 11.00 7.92 4.65
CA VAL A 183 12.04 8.90 4.36
C VAL A 183 12.72 9.28 5.68
N ASP A 184 14.03 9.09 5.77
CA ASP A 184 14.79 9.57 6.91
C ASP A 184 14.69 11.10 7.03
N ARG A 185 14.43 11.57 8.25
CA ARG A 185 14.22 12.98 8.60
C ARG A 185 15.26 13.35 9.64
N GLY A 186 16.53 13.32 9.23
CA GLY A 186 17.70 13.54 10.09
C GLY A 186 17.59 14.69 11.08
#